data_AF-A0AA43CZ56-F1
#
_entry.id   AF-A0AA43CZ56-F1
#
_cell.length_a   1.000
_cell.length_b   1.000
_cell.length_c   1.000
_cell.angle_alpha   90.00
_cell.angle_beta   90.00
_cell.angle_gamma   90.00
#
_symmetry.space_group_name_H-M   'P 1'
#
loop_
_entity.id
_entity.type
_entity.pdbx_description
1 polymer ?
#
loop_
_entity_poly.entity_id
_entity_poly.type
_entity_poly.pdbx_seq_one_letter_code
_entity_poly.pdbx_strand_id
1 'polypeptide(L)'
;EVEGQVVKHFDQQDHWEFNALLTARWEKFFWDKHLDTSFAIGIGPSYATHVPEIEVQRSDGSERLQVYMMLELEFTLPSHPNMAVITRVHHRSNAFGIVADEGTSNALAFGLKFRF
;
A
#
# COMPACT_ATOMS: atom_id res chain seq x y z
N GLU A 1 -9.73 3.97 8.57
CA GLU A 1 -10.83 4.00 7.58
C GLU A 1 -10.98 2.62 6.94
N VAL A 2 -11.74 2.51 5.84
CA VAL A 2 -11.71 1.35 4.92
C VAL A 2 -11.15 1.87 3.60
N GLU A 3 -10.17 1.17 3.01
CA GLU A 3 -9.55 1.55 1.74
C GLU A 3 -9.66 0.40 0.74
N GLY A 4 -9.98 0.71 -0.52
CA GLY A 4 -9.92 -0.22 -1.65
C GLY A 4 -8.93 0.28 -2.70
N GLN A 5 -8.14 -0.62 -3.28
CA GLN A 5 -7.12 -0.28 -4.28
C GLN A 5 -7.28 -1.15 -5.53
N VAL A 6 -7.00 -0.54 -6.68
CA VAL A 6 -6.75 -1.23 -7.94
C VAL A 6 -5.35 -0.83 -8.38
N VAL A 7 -4.44 -1.79 -8.44
CA VAL A 7 -3.03 -1.58 -8.80
C VAL A 7 -2.78 -2.31 -10.12
N LYS A 8 -2.00 -1.70 -11.00
CA LYS A 8 -1.48 -2.32 -12.21
C LYS A 8 0.03 -2.33 -12.15
N HIS A 9 0.61 -3.52 -12.18
CA HIS A 9 2.04 -3.71 -12.33
C HIS A 9 2.42 -3.84 -13.82
N PHE A 10 3.66 -3.46 -14.12
CA PHE A 10 4.28 -3.46 -15.44
C PHE A 10 5.77 -3.86 -15.30
N ASP A 11 6.46 -4.05 -16.43
CA ASP A 11 7.90 -4.39 -16.51
C ASP A 11 8.23 -5.76 -15.88
N GLN A 12 8.78 -5.81 -14.66
CA GLN A 12 9.23 -7.05 -14.01
C GLN A 12 8.09 -8.03 -13.63
N GLN A 13 6.84 -7.56 -13.62
CA GLN A 13 5.64 -8.37 -13.40
C GLN A 13 4.44 -7.70 -14.08
N ASP A 14 3.59 -8.45 -14.79
CA ASP A 14 2.54 -7.89 -15.66
C ASP A 14 1.13 -8.34 -15.24
N HIS A 15 0.63 -7.81 -14.12
CA HIS A 15 -0.67 -8.21 -13.58
C HIS A 15 -1.41 -7.05 -12.90
N TRP A 16 -2.73 -7.20 -12.78
CA TRP A 16 -3.57 -6.39 -11.89
C TRP A 16 -3.56 -6.97 -10.48
N GLU A 17 -3.60 -6.11 -9.48
CA GLU A 17 -3.71 -6.46 -8.07
C GLU A 17 -4.85 -5.65 -7.42
N PHE A 18 -5.63 -6.31 -6.56
CA PHE A 18 -6.79 -5.73 -5.89
C PHE A 18 -6.65 -5.87 -4.37
N ASN A 19 -6.72 -4.75 -3.66
CA ASN A 19 -6.53 -4.71 -2.20
C ASN A 19 -7.75 -4.14 -1.49
N ALA A 20 -8.06 -4.69 -0.32
CA ALA A 20 -9.03 -4.14 0.61
C ALA A 20 -8.40 -4.06 2.00
N LEU A 21 -8.48 -2.91 2.67
CA LEU A 21 -7.78 -2.67 3.92
C LEU A 21 -8.70 -2.10 5.00
N LEU A 22 -8.42 -2.50 6.24
CA LEU A 22 -8.69 -1.67 7.40
C LEU A 22 -7.47 -0.79 7.65
N THR A 23 -7.69 0.52 7.83
CA THR A 23 -6.62 1.50 8.05
C THR A 23 -6.80 2.19 9.40
N ALA A 24 -5.69 2.56 10.04
CA ALA A 24 -5.65 3.47 11.17
C ALA A 24 -4.79 4.69 10.79
N ARG A 25 -5.32 5.90 11.02
CA ARG A 25 -4.66 7.16 10.67
C ARG A 25 -4.40 8.01 11.92
N TRP A 26 -3.24 8.63 11.95
CA TRP A 26 -2.83 9.64 12.91
C TRP A 26 -2.65 10.97 12.18
N GLU A 27 -3.32 12.02 12.67
CA GLU A 27 -3.44 13.32 11.98
C GLU A 27 -2.88 14.49 12.81
N LYS A 28 -2.31 14.23 14.00
CA LYS A 28 -1.95 15.30 14.95
C LYS A 28 -0.45 15.45 15.08
N PHE A 29 0.13 16.40 14.35
CA PHE A 29 1.53 16.79 14.47
C PHE A 29 1.65 18.25 14.92
N PHE A 30 2.75 18.58 15.59
CA PHE A 30 2.93 19.94 16.16
C PHE A 30 3.20 21.02 15.09
N TRP A 31 3.26 20.65 13.81
CA TRP A 31 3.57 21.51 12.67
C TRP A 31 2.43 21.65 11.65
N ASP A 32 1.26 21.04 11.86
CA ASP A 32 0.17 20.97 10.86
C ASP A 32 -0.30 22.34 10.35
N LYS A 33 -0.18 23.39 11.17
CA LYS A 33 -0.41 24.79 10.78
C LYS A 33 0.43 25.28 9.57
N HIS A 34 1.50 24.56 9.22
CA HIS A 34 2.40 24.88 8.11
C HIS A 34 2.37 23.80 7.02
N LEU A 35 2.23 22.54 7.42
CA LEU A 35 2.13 21.37 6.54
C LEU A 35 1.28 20.30 7.25
N ASP A 36 0.00 20.23 6.91
CA ASP A 36 -0.92 19.23 7.46
C ASP A 36 -0.42 17.84 7.07
N THR A 37 -0.04 17.07 8.08
CA THR A 37 0.64 15.78 7.91
C THR A 37 -0.21 14.68 8.52
N SER A 38 -0.40 13.58 7.79
CA SER A 38 -0.96 12.37 8.40
C SER A 38 -0.08 11.15 8.14
N PHE A 39 -0.09 10.24 9.11
CA PHE A 39 0.54 8.93 9.03
C PHE A 39 -0.55 7.87 9.11
N ALA A 40 -0.55 6.90 8.20
CA ALA A 40 -1.49 5.79 8.24
C ALA A 40 -0.77 4.44 8.18
N ILE A 41 -1.36 3.48 8.87
CA ILE A 41 -1.03 2.06 8.74
C ILE A 41 -2.28 1.34 8.22
N GLY A 42 -2.11 0.31 7.39
CA GLY A 42 -3.21 -0.50 6.90
C GLY A 42 -2.84 -1.97 6.76
N ILE A 43 -3.84 -2.84 6.92
CA ILE A 43 -3.71 -4.28 6.70
C ILE A 43 -4.98 -4.85 6.07
N GLY A 44 -4.82 -5.85 5.19
CA GLY A 44 -5.92 -6.64 4.65
C GLY A 44 -5.47 -7.57 3.51
N PRO A 45 -6.41 -8.24 2.81
CA PRO A 45 -6.08 -9.10 1.68
C PRO A 45 -5.59 -8.30 0.45
N SER A 46 -4.64 -8.91 -0.27
CA SER A 46 -4.22 -8.52 -1.63
C SER A 46 -4.35 -9.69 -2.59
N TYR A 47 -5.01 -9.46 -3.72
CA TYR A 47 -5.23 -10.46 -4.76
C TYR A 47 -4.63 -10.04 -6.10
N ALA A 48 -3.56 -10.72 -6.51
CA ALA A 48 -2.92 -10.60 -7.81
C ALA A 48 -3.58 -11.51 -8.86
N THR A 49 -3.83 -10.96 -10.05
CA THR A 49 -4.47 -11.68 -11.16
C THR A 49 -3.59 -12.76 -11.78
N HIS A 50 -2.26 -12.66 -11.63
CA HIS A 50 -1.29 -13.72 -11.91
C HIS A 50 -0.39 -13.93 -10.67
N VAL A 51 0.45 -14.96 -10.68
CA VAL A 51 1.45 -15.16 -9.61
C VAL A 51 2.56 -14.10 -9.80
N PRO A 52 2.83 -13.24 -8.79
CA PRO A 52 3.82 -12.18 -8.89
C PRO A 52 5.23 -12.68 -9.22
N GLU A 53 5.70 -12.40 -10.43
CA GLU A 53 6.98 -12.90 -10.93
C GLU A 53 8.18 -12.37 -10.12
N ILE A 54 8.07 -11.17 -9.54
CA ILE A 54 9.15 -10.56 -8.74
C ILE A 54 9.32 -11.25 -7.37
N GLU A 55 8.28 -11.91 -6.87
CA GLU A 55 8.31 -12.63 -5.59
C GLU A 55 8.91 -14.02 -5.80
N VAL A 56 8.51 -14.73 -6.86
CA VAL A 56 9.14 -16.01 -7.28
C VAL A 56 10.64 -15.85 -7.59
N GLN A 57 11.09 -14.65 -7.99
CA GLN A 57 12.51 -14.34 -8.19
C GLN A 57 13.29 -14.07 -6.88
N ARG A 58 12.60 -13.88 -5.75
CA ARG A 58 13.17 -13.41 -4.47
C ARG A 58 12.94 -14.37 -3.29
N SER A 59 12.03 -15.33 -3.45
CA SER A 59 11.67 -16.38 -2.49
C SER A 59 11.34 -17.67 -3.25
N ASP A 60 11.19 -18.80 -2.55
CA ASP A 60 11.03 -20.12 -3.17
C ASP A 60 9.66 -20.32 -3.87
N GLY A 61 8.73 -19.38 -3.70
CA GLY A 61 7.43 -19.32 -4.37
C GLY A 61 6.74 -17.96 -4.25
N SER A 62 5.48 -17.91 -4.70
CA SER A 62 4.54 -16.80 -4.49
C SER A 62 3.12 -17.21 -4.87
N GLU A 63 2.13 -16.53 -4.28
CA GLU A 63 0.72 -16.84 -4.41
C GLU A 63 -0.10 -15.59 -4.76
N ARG A 64 -1.20 -15.85 -5.47
CA ARG A 64 -2.12 -14.81 -5.93
C ARG A 64 -2.78 -14.08 -4.76
N LEU A 65 -3.11 -14.78 -3.68
CA LEU A 65 -3.68 -14.21 -2.47
C LEU A 65 -2.62 -14.15 -1.37
N GLN A 66 -2.39 -12.97 -0.82
CA GLN A 66 -1.45 -12.73 0.29
C GLN A 66 -2.00 -11.66 1.24
N VAL A 67 -1.35 -11.47 2.38
CA VAL A 67 -1.59 -10.30 3.24
C VAL A 67 -0.85 -9.12 2.68
N TYR A 68 -1.55 -7.99 2.58
CA TYR A 68 -0.98 -6.70 2.28
C TYR A 68 -0.98 -5.80 3.50
N MET A 69 0.18 -5.19 3.75
CA MET A 69 0.37 -4.14 4.75
C MET A 69 0.85 -2.88 4.05
N MET A 70 0.40 -1.73 4.54
CA MET A 70 0.89 -0.43 4.07
C MET A 70 1.25 0.49 5.23
N LEU A 71 2.28 1.31 4.99
CA LEU A 71 2.61 2.48 5.79
C LEU A 71 2.57 3.69 4.86
N GLU A 72 1.78 4.71 5.16
CA GLU A 72 1.62 5.92 4.36
C GLU A 72 2.00 7.16 5.17
N LEU A 73 2.73 8.08 4.54
CA LEU A 73 2.80 9.48 4.93
C LEU A 73 2.10 10.32 3.87
N GLU A 74 1.24 11.23 4.31
CA GLU A 74 0.49 12.16 3.48
C GLU A 74 0.79 13.60 3.94
N PHE A 75 1.03 14.48 2.97
CA PHE A 75 1.34 15.89 3.21
C PHE A 75 0.41 16.79 2.39
N THR A 76 -0.29 17.68 3.10
CA THR A 76 -1.30 18.59 2.57
C THR A 76 -0.86 20.03 2.84
N LEU A 77 -0.94 20.90 1.82
CA LEU A 77 -0.75 22.33 2.05
C LEU A 77 -2.03 22.92 2.64
N PRO A 78 -1.97 23.69 3.76
CA PRO A 78 -3.17 24.30 4.35
C PRO A 78 -3.97 25.22 3.40
N SER A 79 -3.33 25.72 2.33
CA SER A 79 -3.98 26.52 1.28
C SER A 79 -4.71 25.69 0.21
N HIS A 80 -4.48 24.37 0.16
CA HIS A 80 -5.05 23.43 -0.82
C HIS A 80 -5.51 22.15 -0.11
N PRO A 81 -6.46 22.22 0.84
CA PRO A 81 -6.82 21.10 1.72
C PRO A 81 -7.41 19.88 0.99
N ASN A 82 -7.85 20.06 -0.25
CA ASN A 82 -8.37 19.00 -1.12
C ASN A 82 -7.28 18.22 -1.87
N MET A 83 -6.00 18.62 -1.80
CA MET A 83 -4.89 17.98 -2.50
C MET A 83 -3.73 17.65 -1.57
N ALA A 84 -3.26 16.41 -1.64
CA ALA A 84 -2.09 15.96 -0.89
C ALA A 84 -1.11 15.19 -1.78
N VAL A 85 0.17 15.21 -1.40
CA VAL A 85 1.18 14.27 -1.89
C VAL A 85 1.30 13.13 -0.88
N ILE A 86 1.45 11.89 -1.37
CA ILE A 86 1.68 10.72 -0.52
C ILE A 86 3.00 10.03 -0.88
N THR A 87 3.61 9.41 0.13
CA THR A 87 4.58 8.33 -0.04
C THR A 87 4.12 7.13 0.78
N ARG A 88 4.29 5.92 0.24
CA ARG A 88 3.74 4.70 0.83
C ARG A 88 4.69 3.52 0.67
N VAL A 89 4.95 2.79 1.74
CA VAL A 89 5.51 1.43 1.66
C VAL A 89 4.35 0.48 1.39
N HIS A 90 4.44 -0.25 0.29
CA HIS A 90 3.54 -1.33 -0.09
C HIS A 90 4.26 -2.65 0.21
N HIS A 91 3.71 -3.49 1.09
CA HIS A 91 4.32 -4.76 1.50
C HIS A 91 3.34 -5.92 1.35
N ARG A 92 3.70 -6.94 0.58
CA ARG A 92 2.94 -8.20 0.47
C ARG A 92 3.72 -9.35 1.12
N SER A 93 3.03 -10.25 1.81
CA SER A 93 3.64 -11.47 2.36
C SER A 93 2.65 -12.61 2.61
N ASN A 94 3.20 -13.82 2.75
CA ASN A 94 2.51 -15.03 3.23
C ASN A 94 1.98 -14.95 4.67
N ALA A 95 2.32 -13.90 5.42
CA ALA A 95 2.02 -13.71 6.84
C ALA A 95 2.42 -14.92 7.71
N PHE A 96 3.66 -15.39 7.59
CA PHE A 96 4.21 -16.53 8.35
C PHE A 96 3.48 -17.86 8.09
N GLY A 97 3.04 -18.09 6.85
CA GLY A 97 2.32 -19.31 6.46
C GLY A 97 0.80 -19.28 6.72
N ILE A 98 0.22 -18.12 7.07
CA ILE A 98 -1.20 -18.01 7.44
C ILE A 98 -2.12 -17.92 6.20
N VAL A 99 -1.65 -17.29 5.11
CA VAL A 99 -2.47 -16.99 3.92
C VAL A 99 -1.92 -17.59 2.62
N ALA A 100 -0.62 -17.83 2.58
CA ALA A 100 0.11 -18.45 1.48
C ALA A 100 1.26 -19.29 2.10
N ASP A 101 1.86 -20.19 1.33
CA ASP A 101 3.07 -20.89 1.77
C ASP A 101 4.29 -19.97 1.60
N GLU A 102 4.38 -19.26 0.46
CA GLU A 102 5.58 -18.49 0.07
C GLU A 102 5.28 -17.04 -0.37
N GLY A 103 6.34 -16.32 -0.75
CA GLY A 103 6.26 -15.01 -1.39
C GLY A 103 6.28 -13.83 -0.43
N THR A 104 7.13 -12.84 -0.76
CA THR A 104 7.06 -11.50 -0.20
C THR A 104 7.64 -10.44 -1.12
N SER A 105 7.01 -9.28 -1.17
CA SER A 105 7.51 -8.11 -1.89
C SER A 105 7.40 -6.83 -1.06
N ASN A 106 8.25 -5.86 -1.41
CA ASN A 106 8.18 -4.49 -0.95
C ASN A 106 8.31 -3.56 -2.16
N ALA A 107 7.47 -2.52 -2.21
CA ALA A 107 7.58 -1.41 -3.14
C ALA A 107 7.45 -0.08 -2.40
N LEU A 108 8.21 0.93 -2.83
CA LEU A 108 8.03 2.31 -2.39
C LEU A 108 7.23 3.04 -3.47
N ALA A 109 6.07 3.58 -3.09
CA ALA A 109 5.17 4.29 -3.96
C ALA A 109 5.12 5.78 -3.61
N PHE A 110 4.88 6.61 -4.63
CA PHE A 110 4.61 8.05 -4.51
C PHE A 110 3.34 8.37 -5.28
N GLY A 111 2.55 9.34 -4.83
CA GLY A 111 1.29 9.65 -5.48
C GLY A 111 0.67 10.98 -5.08
N LEU A 112 -0.48 11.26 -5.69
CA LEU A 112 -1.35 12.39 -5.37
C LEU A 112 -2.68 11.84 -4.83
N LYS A 113 -3.20 12.46 -3.77
CA LYS A 113 -4.53 12.18 -3.23
C LYS A 113 -5.42 13.41 -3.39
N PHE A 114 -6.66 13.18 -3.81
CA PHE A 114 -7.70 14.21 -3.91
C PHE A 114 -8.82 13.89 -2.92
N ARG A 115 -9.32 14.91 -2.20
CA ARG A 115 -10.44 14.80 -1.25
C ARG A 115 -11.64 15.57 -1.81
N PHE A 116 -12.83 14.96 -1.75
CA PHE A 116 -14.10 15.50 -2.27
C PHE A 116 -14.95 16.12 -1.16
#